data_AF-A0A0L7QY47-F1
#
_entry.id   AF-A0A0L7QY47-F1
#
_cell.length_a   1.000
_cell.length_b   1.000
_cell.length_c   1.000
_cell.angle_alpha   90.00
_cell.angle_beta   90.00
_cell.angle_gamma   90.00
#
_symmetry.space_group_name_H-M   'P 1'
#
loop_
_entity.id
_entity.type
_entity.pdbx_description
1 polymer ?
#
loop_
_entity_poly.entity_id
_entity_poly.type
_entity_poly.pdbx_seq_one_letter_code
_entity_poly.pdbx_strand_id
1 'polypeptide(L)' 'MHKKLFVEQPSLVTRKGPIHFDNFLREKIFRNKEDAVNTFVEFIHSRTPDFYCNGIGTLAKRWKKCIESNGNYFD' A
#
# COMPACT_ATOMS: atom_id res chain seq x y z
N MET A 1 15.64 -14.34 -34.83
CA MET A 1 15.96 -14.60 -33.40
C MET A 1 15.92 -13.28 -32.65
N HIS A 2 14.78 -12.95 -32.03
CA HIS A 2 14.62 -11.68 -31.32
C HIS A 2 15.19 -11.81 -29.91
N LYS A 3 16.33 -11.13 -29.64
CA LYS A 3 16.84 -10.92 -28.29
C LYS A 3 15.92 -9.92 -27.59
N LYS A 4 15.17 -10.36 -26.58
CA LYS A 4 14.50 -9.47 -25.63
C LYS A 4 15.59 -8.81 -24.77
N LEU A 5 15.77 -7.51 -24.94
CA LEU A 5 16.46 -6.68 -23.95
C LEU A 5 15.59 -6.69 -22.70
N PHE A 6 16.07 -7.35 -21.64
CA PHE A 6 15.59 -7.11 -20.30
C PHE A 6 16.00 -5.67 -19.95
N VAL A 7 15.05 -4.75 -20.05
CA VAL A 7 15.19 -3.45 -19.40
C VAL A 7 15.03 -3.75 -17.91
N GLU A 8 16.13 -3.79 -17.17
CA GLU A 8 16.06 -3.60 -15.73
C GLU A 8 15.40 -2.24 -15.51
N GLN A 9 14.20 -2.22 -14.94
CA GLN A 9 13.59 -0.96 -14.51
C GLN A 9 14.19 -0.57 -13.16
N PRO A 10 14.95 0.53 -13.07
CA PRO A 10 15.41 1.03 -11.79
C PRO A 10 14.32 1.95 -11.23
N SER A 11 13.39 1.43 -10.44
CA SER A 11 12.46 2.30 -9.70
C SER A 11 11.88 1.71 -8.42
N LEU A 12 12.71 1.11 -7.54
CA LEU A 12 12.27 0.76 -6.18
C LEU A 12 13.05 1.44 -5.05
N VAL A 13 14.11 2.19 -5.38
CA VAL A 13 14.82 3.03 -4.40
C VAL A 13 14.29 4.45 -4.52
N THR A 14 13.19 4.77 -3.82
CA THR A 14 12.77 6.10 -3.29
C THR A 14 11.25 6.29 -3.23
N ARG A 15 10.56 5.50 -2.40
CA ARG A 15 9.38 6.00 -1.67
C ARG A 15 9.50 5.52 -0.22
N LYS A 16 10.06 6.37 0.64
CA LYS A 16 10.19 6.16 2.10
C LYS A 16 8.82 6.28 2.77
N GLY A 17 7.90 5.39 2.42
CA GLY A 17 6.58 5.27 3.04
C GLY A 17 6.14 3.82 3.01
N PRO A 18 5.36 3.36 4.01
CA PRO A 18 4.85 1.99 4.01
C PRO A 18 4.03 1.75 2.74
N ILE A 19 4.33 0.65 2.03
CA ILE A 19 3.60 0.26 0.83
C ILE A 19 2.14 0.00 1.22
N HIS A 20 1.22 0.85 0.76
CA HIS A 20 -0.23 0.71 0.91
C HIS A 20 -0.75 -0.44 0.04
N PHE A 21 -1.92 -0.99 0.41
CA PHE A 21 -2.50 -2.15 -0.27
C PHE A 21 -2.75 -1.91 -1.76
N ASP A 22 -3.25 -0.73 -2.15
CA ASP A 22 -3.49 -0.40 -3.56
C ASP A 22 -2.21 -0.46 -4.42
N ASN A 23 -1.08 -0.03 -3.84
CA ASN A 23 0.22 -0.14 -4.51
C ASN A 23 0.70 -1.60 -4.60
N PHE A 24 0.39 -2.42 -3.57
CA PHE A 24 0.69 -3.85 -3.57
C PHE A 24 -0.14 -4.62 -4.60
N LEU A 25 -1.36 -4.16 -4.87
CA LEU A 25 -2.26 -4.73 -5.86
C LEU A 25 -1.98 -4.28 -7.30
N ARG A 26 -1.16 -3.24 -7.48
CA ARG A 26 -0.93 -2.66 -8.81
C ARG A 26 -0.42 -3.74 -9.77
N GLU A 27 -1.02 -3.78 -10.96
CA GLU A 27 -0.71 -4.73 -12.05
C GLU A 27 -1.02 -6.21 -11.75
N LYS A 28 -1.66 -6.55 -10.63
CA LYS A 28 -2.13 -7.92 -10.36
C LYS A 28 -3.48 -8.18 -11.04
N ILE A 29 -3.62 -9.35 -11.65
CA ILE A 29 -4.87 -9.85 -12.23
C ILE A 29 -5.23 -11.15 -11.52
N PHE A 30 -6.42 -11.22 -10.93
CA PHE A 30 -6.91 -12.40 -10.21
C PHE A 30 -7.82 -13.23 -11.12
N ARG A 31 -7.54 -14.53 -11.26
CA ARG A 31 -8.33 -15.42 -12.12
C ARG A 31 -9.49 -16.07 -11.37
N ASN A 32 -9.40 -16.11 -10.05
CA ASN A 32 -10.39 -16.67 -9.15
C ASN A 32 -10.32 -15.97 -7.79
N LYS A 33 -11.28 -16.30 -6.91
CA LYS A 33 -11.35 -15.76 -5.54
C LYS A 33 -10.15 -16.17 -4.69
N GLU A 34 -9.65 -17.38 -4.84
CA GLU A 34 -8.55 -17.92 -4.04
C GLU A 34 -7.25 -17.14 -4.29
N ASP A 35 -6.95 -16.81 -5.54
CA ASP A 35 -5.80 -15.96 -5.91
C ASP A 35 -5.85 -14.59 -5.20
N ALA A 36 -7.04 -13.98 -5.15
CA ALA A 36 -7.24 -12.70 -4.50
C ALA A 36 -7.08 -12.78 -2.98
N VAL A 37 -7.63 -13.84 -2.35
CA VAL A 37 -7.48 -14.10 -0.91
C VAL A 37 -6.03 -14.35 -0.55
N ASN A 38 -5.33 -15.22 -1.29
CA ASN A 38 -3.93 -15.53 -1.05
C ASN A 38 -3.05 -14.28 -1.17
N THR A 39 -3.31 -13.43 -2.17
CA THR A 39 -2.61 -12.15 -2.32
C THR A 39 -2.85 -11.21 -1.14
N PHE A 40 -4.08 -11.17 -0.59
CA PHE A 40 -4.35 -10.39 0.61
C PHE A 40 -3.61 -10.93 1.83
N VAL A 41 -3.56 -12.26 2.00
CA VAL A 41 -2.80 -12.90 3.09
C VAL A 41 -1.30 -12.57 2.97
N GLU A 42 -0.73 -12.67 1.76
CA GLU A 42 0.65 -12.27 1.50
C GLU A 42 0.91 -10.79 1.85
N PHE A 43 -0.02 -9.89 1.51
CA PHE A 43 0.09 -8.49 1.88
C PHE A 43 0.22 -8.33 3.40
N ILE A 44 -0.70 -8.94 4.16
CA ILE A 44 -0.71 -8.87 5.63
C ILE A 44 0.58 -9.44 6.22
N HIS A 45 1.01 -10.62 5.77
CA HIS A 45 2.26 -11.25 6.24
C HIS A 45 3.51 -10.44 5.90
N SER A 46 3.48 -9.62 4.84
CA SER A 46 4.59 -8.75 4.48
C SER A 46 4.70 -7.48 5.35
N ARG A 47 3.73 -7.19 6.22
CA ARG A 47 3.73 -5.98 7.07
C ARG A 47 4.42 -6.25 8.41
N THR A 48 5.20 -5.28 8.88
CA THR A 48 5.74 -5.28 10.24
C THR A 48 4.68 -4.76 11.23
N PRO A 49 4.78 -5.07 12.53
CA PRO A 49 3.91 -4.47 13.55
C PRO A 49 3.88 -2.93 13.48
N ASP A 50 5.02 -2.30 13.17
CA ASP A 50 5.15 -0.85 13.02
C ASP A 50 4.24 -0.27 11.93
N PHE A 51 3.91 -1.03 10.87
CA PHE A 51 2.96 -0.60 9.86
C PHE A 51 1.60 -0.24 10.50
N TYR A 52 1.11 -1.10 11.38
CA TYR A 52 -0.16 -0.91 12.07
C TYR A 52 -0.05 0.16 13.16
N CYS A 53 1.03 0.14 13.95
CA CYS A 53 1.29 1.15 14.98
C CYS A 53 1.35 2.56 14.39
N ASN A 54 2.05 2.73 13.26
CA ASN A 54 2.14 4.02 12.57
C ASN A 54 0.77 4.47 12.07
N GLY A 55 -0.02 3.58 11.46
CA GLY A 55 -1.38 3.87 11.01
C GLY A 55 -2.27 4.37 12.15
N ILE A 56 -2.33 3.63 13.25
CA ILE A 56 -3.12 3.98 14.45
C ILE A 56 -2.60 5.28 15.09
N GLY A 57 -1.28 5.45 15.17
CA GLY A 57 -0.65 6.65 15.71
C GLY A 57 -1.04 7.95 14.98
N THR A 58 -1.47 7.86 13.72
CA THR A 58 -1.95 9.04 12.97
C THR A 58 -3.36 9.51 13.35
N LEU A 59 -4.14 8.73 14.11
CA LEU A 59 -5.54 9.04 14.41
C LEU A 59 -5.72 10.36 15.15
N ALA A 60 -4.88 10.65 16.16
CA ALA A 60 -4.96 11.91 16.90
C ALA A 60 -4.81 13.14 15.98
N LYS A 61 -3.89 13.06 15.00
CA LYS A 61 -3.70 14.11 13.99
C LYS A 61 -4.92 14.24 13.06
N ARG A 62 -5.53 13.11 12.66
CA ARG A 62 -6.74 13.10 11.83
C ARG A 62 -7.95 13.69 12.58
N TRP A 63 -8.14 13.35 13.84
CA TRP A 63 -9.20 13.95 14.65
C TRP A 63 -9.04 15.45 14.83
N LYS A 64 -7.80 15.92 15.04
CA LYS A 64 -7.52 17.35 15.06
C LYS A 64 -7.93 18.03 13.73
N LYS A 65 -7.55 17.45 12.58
CA LYS A 65 -7.96 17.96 11.27
C LYS A 65 -9.47 17.98 11.08
N CYS A 66 -10.20 17.01 11.65
CA CYS A 66 -11.66 17.00 11.60
C CYS A 66 -12.27 18.23 12.28
N ILE A 67 -11.75 18.59 13.46
CA ILE A 67 -12.16 19.79 14.18
C ILE A 67 -11.82 21.05 13.37
N GLU A 68 -10.58 21.13 12.86
CA GLU A 68 -10.11 22.26 12.04
C GLU A 68 -10.89 22.41 10.72
N SER A 69 -11.45 21.32 10.21
CA SER A 69 -12.24 21.28 8.97
C SER A 69 -13.74 21.45 9.22
N ASN A 70 -14.17 21.73 10.46
CA ASN A 70 -15.58 21.77 10.87
C ASN A 70 -16.36 20.50 10.45
N GLY A 71 -15.73 19.33 10.54
CA GLY A 71 -16.32 18.06 10.16
C GLY A 71 -16.39 17.78 8.65
N ASN A 72 -15.89 18.67 7.80
CA ASN A 72 -15.76 18.38 6.36
C ASN A 72 -14.68 17.32 6.12
N TYR A 73 -14.72 16.69 4.94
CA TYR A 73 -13.67 15.76 4.50
C TYR A 73 -12.32 16.46 4.33
N PHE A 74 -11.25 15.74 4.66
CA PHE A 74 -9.86 16.17 4.53
C PHE A 74 -8.96 14.96 4.24
N ASP A 75 -7.80 15.24 3.64
CA ASP A 75 -6.72 14.27 3.42
C ASP A 75 -5.83 14.07 4.66
#